data_AF-A0AAN7HV71-F1
#
_entry.id   AF-A0AAN7HV71-F1
#
_cell.length_a   1.000
_cell.length_b   1.000
_cell.length_c   1.000
_cell.angle_alpha   90.00
_cell.angle_beta   90.00
_cell.angle_gamma   90.00
#
_symmetry.space_group_name_H-M   'P 1'
#
loop_
_entity.id
_entity.type
_entity.pdbx_description
1 polymer ?
#
loop_
_entity_poly.entity_id
_entity_poly.type
_entity_poly.pdbx_seq_one_letter_code
_entity_poly.pdbx_strand_id
1 'polypeptide(L)'
;MSYKQSEAYKWYLDGEDGNRHAQLPPFELNDAGEIKVAPGEVYCRFMMDGTLCPVVKRFSNESNLKSHVKKHLVGGVPVKIKGKRQGANNIQENFEAINFYKNLKRAIEHLDKDQVLEVPPTPSKLPATHPDAPTPLVDKRPKLPVTKTKPYRPKYGEMRKGAGLKGQAKCDGCKDLKRTECPPIFRDNSCQVWLRYRVHGIEEELTEEIARPRRKGDKDDKAAPGEGDAAGEGSGGDK
;
A
#
# COMPACT_ATOMS: atom_id res chain seq x y z
N MET A 1 2.07 -3.99 33.28
CA MET A 1 3.37 -4.46 32.73
C MET A 1 3.37 -4.24 31.23
N SER A 2 4.46 -3.72 30.65
CA SER A 2 4.56 -3.52 29.19
C SER A 2 5.04 -4.80 28.51
N TYR A 3 4.50 -5.13 27.34
CA TYR A 3 4.97 -6.28 26.55
C TYR A 3 6.46 -6.21 26.21
N LYS A 4 7.02 -4.99 26.10
CA LYS A 4 8.44 -4.75 25.82
C LYS A 4 9.38 -5.33 26.87
N GLN A 5 8.90 -5.50 28.10
CA GLN A 5 9.69 -6.05 29.21
C GLN A 5 9.57 -7.57 29.31
N SER A 6 8.62 -8.19 28.59
CA SER A 6 8.41 -9.63 28.65
C SER A 6 9.57 -10.41 28.01
N GLU A 7 9.91 -11.55 28.60
CA GLU A 7 10.97 -12.43 28.08
C GLU A 7 10.65 -12.96 26.68
N ALA A 8 9.38 -13.26 26.41
CA ALA A 8 8.96 -13.73 25.09
C ALA A 8 9.19 -12.70 23.98
N TYR A 9 9.00 -11.41 24.28
CA TYR A 9 9.30 -10.34 23.33
C TYR A 9 10.80 -10.15 23.12
N LYS A 10 11.61 -10.25 24.19
CA LYS A 10 13.08 -10.20 24.08
C LYS A 10 13.59 -11.35 23.21
N TRP A 11 13.15 -12.58 23.49
CA TRP A 11 13.43 -13.76 22.67
C TRP A 11 13.04 -13.58 21.20
N TYR A 12 11.88 -12.96 20.93
CA TYR A 12 11.45 -12.65 19.57
C TYR A 12 12.42 -11.68 18.88
N LEU A 13 12.91 -10.66 19.59
CA LEU A 13 13.87 -9.69 19.03
C LEU A 13 15.25 -10.29 18.79
N ASP A 14 15.71 -11.17 19.68
CA ASP A 14 17.07 -11.71 19.67
C ASP A 14 17.32 -12.69 18.53
N GLY A 15 16.28 -13.30 17.95
CA GLY A 15 16.35 -14.00 16.66
C GLY A 15 17.41 -15.11 16.57
N GLU A 16 17.72 -15.54 15.36
CA GLU A 16 18.94 -16.30 15.03
C GLU A 16 19.97 -15.30 14.51
N ASP A 17 20.96 -14.95 15.33
CA ASP A 17 21.99 -13.94 15.00
C ASP A 17 21.42 -12.56 14.63
N GLY A 18 20.33 -12.14 15.28
CA GLY A 18 19.64 -10.89 14.97
C GLY A 18 18.80 -10.91 13.69
N ASN A 19 18.60 -12.10 13.11
CA ASN A 19 17.69 -12.34 12.00
C ASN A 19 16.38 -12.95 12.48
N ARG A 20 15.37 -12.87 11.60
CA ARG A 20 14.08 -13.52 11.80
C ARG A 20 14.24 -15.03 12.04
N HIS A 21 13.60 -15.55 13.10
CA HIS A 21 13.42 -16.99 13.32
C HIS A 21 12.86 -17.70 12.08
N ALA A 22 13.48 -18.81 11.67
CA ALA A 22 13.17 -19.47 10.40
C ALA A 22 11.72 -19.99 10.30
N GLN A 23 11.15 -20.42 11.42
CA GLN A 23 9.85 -21.08 11.49
C GLN A 23 8.72 -20.18 12.03
N LEU A 24 8.81 -18.87 11.80
CA LEU A 24 7.73 -17.98 12.26
C LEU A 24 6.40 -18.31 11.55
N PRO A 25 5.29 -18.49 12.29
CA PRO A 25 3.97 -18.69 11.70
C PRO A 25 3.57 -17.47 10.87
N PRO A 26 2.67 -17.63 9.88
CA PRO A 26 2.15 -16.53 9.08
C PRO A 26 1.41 -15.50 9.93
N PHE A 27 1.16 -14.33 9.34
CA PHE A 27 0.29 -13.33 9.96
C PHE A 27 -1.13 -13.86 10.17
N GLU A 28 -1.73 -13.51 11.30
CA GLU A 28 -3.15 -13.74 11.53
C GLU A 28 -3.99 -12.78 10.68
N LEU A 29 -5.12 -13.26 10.17
CA LEU A 29 -6.10 -12.45 9.47
C LEU A 29 -7.26 -12.10 10.42
N ASN A 30 -7.88 -10.95 10.23
CA ASN A 30 -9.17 -10.64 10.86
C ASN A 30 -10.34 -11.17 10.02
N ASP A 31 -11.56 -11.01 10.52
CA ASP A 31 -12.78 -11.44 9.83
C ASP A 31 -13.00 -10.72 8.48
N ALA A 32 -12.36 -9.55 8.30
CA ALA A 32 -12.35 -8.79 7.05
C ALA A 32 -11.20 -9.19 6.09
N GLY A 33 -10.41 -10.22 6.43
CA GLY A 33 -9.27 -10.67 5.63
C GLY A 33 -8.04 -9.74 5.68
N GLU A 34 -7.98 -8.80 6.62
CA GLU A 34 -6.84 -7.91 6.81
C GLU A 34 -5.80 -8.53 7.74
N ILE A 35 -4.53 -8.28 7.46
CA ILE A 35 -3.42 -8.72 8.30
C ILE A 35 -3.46 -7.98 9.65
N LYS A 36 -3.41 -8.76 10.73
CA LYS A 36 -3.14 -8.29 12.08
C LYS A 36 -1.63 -8.31 12.33
N VAL A 37 -1.06 -7.13 12.56
CA VAL A 37 0.32 -6.96 13.02
C VAL A 37 0.28 -6.67 14.51
N ALA A 38 0.93 -7.51 15.31
CA ALA A 38 0.97 -7.35 16.75
C ALA A 38 1.87 -6.16 17.14
N PRO A 39 1.60 -5.48 18.27
CA PRO A 39 2.41 -4.34 18.69
C PRO A 39 3.89 -4.69 18.87
N GLY A 40 4.77 -3.91 18.25
CA GLY A 40 6.22 -4.11 18.33
C GLY A 40 6.79 -5.18 17.40
N GLU A 41 5.99 -5.77 16.51
CA GLU A 41 6.54 -6.66 15.49
C GLU A 41 7.48 -5.91 14.55
N VAL A 42 8.60 -6.57 14.23
CA VAL A 42 9.69 -6.00 13.42
C VAL A 42 10.25 -6.99 12.40
N TYR A 43 9.67 -8.17 12.25
CA TYR A 43 10.03 -9.13 11.21
C TYR A 43 8.85 -9.40 10.28
N CYS A 44 9.11 -9.52 8.98
CA CYS A 44 8.09 -9.87 8.00
C CYS A 44 7.77 -11.36 8.09
N ARG A 45 6.51 -11.71 8.35
CA ARG A 45 6.00 -13.09 8.39
C ARG A 45 5.01 -13.38 7.25
N PHE A 46 5.10 -12.59 6.18
CA PHE A 46 4.23 -12.75 5.03
C PHE A 46 4.66 -13.99 4.24
N MET A 47 3.71 -14.85 3.88
CA MET A 47 3.93 -16.06 3.09
C MET A 47 3.63 -15.78 1.62
N MET A 48 4.62 -16.01 0.75
CA MET A 48 4.48 -15.99 -0.71
C MET A 48 4.73 -17.40 -1.23
N ASP A 49 3.75 -17.98 -1.91
CA ASP A 49 3.87 -19.30 -2.56
C ASP A 49 4.38 -20.41 -1.61
N GLY A 50 3.93 -20.38 -0.34
CA GLY A 50 4.34 -21.35 0.68
C GLY A 50 5.70 -21.06 1.34
N THR A 51 6.36 -19.96 0.99
CA THR A 51 7.65 -19.56 1.58
C THR A 51 7.54 -18.21 2.29
N LEU A 52 8.27 -18.05 3.40
CA LEU A 52 8.33 -16.76 4.08
C LEU A 52 9.03 -15.71 3.22
N CYS A 53 8.62 -14.45 3.38
CA CYS A 53 9.24 -13.31 2.71
C CYS A 53 10.78 -13.37 2.79
N PRO A 54 11.51 -13.09 1.69
CA PRO A 54 12.98 -13.17 1.64
C PRO A 54 13.69 -12.14 2.53
N VAL A 55 12.97 -11.13 3.02
CA VAL A 55 13.54 -10.15 3.95
C VAL A 55 13.61 -10.76 5.35
N VAL A 56 14.78 -11.28 5.70
CA VAL A 56 15.06 -11.90 7.01
C VAL A 56 15.46 -10.87 8.08
N LYS A 57 15.98 -9.70 7.65
CA LYS A 57 16.47 -8.67 8.57
C LYS A 57 15.34 -7.98 9.33
N ARG A 58 15.68 -7.54 10.55
CA ARG A 58 14.80 -6.73 11.40
C ARG A 58 14.51 -5.37 10.79
N PHE A 59 13.24 -4.97 10.75
CA PHE A 59 12.84 -3.60 10.46
C PHE A 59 13.12 -2.70 11.67
N SER A 60 13.43 -1.42 11.44
CA SER A 60 13.73 -0.50 12.54
C SER A 60 12.52 -0.22 13.44
N ASN A 61 11.30 -0.32 12.90
CA ASN A 61 10.06 -0.18 13.64
C ASN A 61 8.89 -0.87 12.91
N GLU A 62 7.76 -0.97 13.61
CA GLU A 62 6.51 -1.57 13.14
C GLU A 62 5.92 -0.84 11.91
N SER A 63 6.07 0.49 11.81
CA SER A 63 5.57 1.27 10.66
C SER A 63 6.29 0.91 9.36
N ASN A 64 7.60 0.68 9.45
CA ASN A 64 8.41 0.23 8.32
C ASN A 64 8.07 -1.20 7.91
N LEU A 65 7.84 -2.09 8.89
CA LEU A 65 7.33 -3.43 8.64
C LEU A 65 5.97 -3.37 7.89
N LYS A 66 5.02 -2.58 8.37
CA LYS A 66 3.70 -2.42 7.72
C LYS A 66 3.82 -1.90 6.30
N SER A 67 4.67 -0.89 6.10
CA SER A 67 4.92 -0.34 4.76
C SER A 67 5.55 -1.37 3.82
N HIS A 68 6.38 -2.28 4.35
CA HIS A 68 6.89 -3.41 3.59
C HIS A 68 5.79 -4.44 3.29
N VAL A 69 4.98 -4.83 4.28
CA VAL A 69 3.92 -5.84 4.11
C VAL A 69 2.87 -5.40 3.08
N LYS A 70 2.52 -4.11 3.03
CA LYS A 70 1.61 -3.55 2.00
C LYS A 70 2.09 -3.71 0.56
N LYS A 71 3.39 -3.97 0.34
CA LYS A 71 3.96 -4.20 -1.00
C LYS A 71 3.73 -5.62 -1.49
N HIS A 72 3.39 -6.54 -0.59
CA HIS A 72 3.02 -7.91 -0.97
C HIS A 72 1.67 -7.92 -1.66
N LEU A 73 1.52 -8.87 -2.59
CA LEU A 73 0.31 -9.06 -3.38
C LEU A 73 -0.24 -10.47 -3.13
N VAL A 74 -1.52 -10.57 -2.80
CA VAL A 74 -2.27 -11.86 -2.77
C VAL A 74 -3.18 -11.85 -3.99
N GLY A 75 -2.97 -12.79 -4.92
CA GLY A 75 -3.76 -12.83 -6.16
C GLY A 75 -3.65 -11.55 -6.99
N GLY A 76 -2.51 -10.84 -6.91
CA GLY A 76 -2.30 -9.56 -7.60
C GLY A 76 -2.90 -8.33 -6.89
N VAL A 77 -3.59 -8.51 -5.75
CA VAL A 77 -4.19 -7.43 -4.97
C VAL A 77 -3.28 -7.09 -3.77
N PRO A 78 -3.00 -5.78 -3.52
CA PRO A 78 -2.25 -5.36 -2.33
C PRO A 78 -2.92 -5.79 -1.04
N VAL A 79 -2.10 -6.25 -0.11
CA VAL A 79 -2.59 -6.73 1.18
C VAL A 79 -3.04 -5.56 2.06
N LYS A 80 -4.22 -5.71 2.65
CA LYS A 80 -4.74 -4.77 3.65
C LYS A 80 -4.21 -5.13 5.03
N ILE A 81 -3.80 -4.13 5.78
CA ILE A 81 -3.33 -4.27 7.16
C ILE A 81 -4.34 -3.55 8.05
N LYS A 82 -4.78 -4.22 9.12
CA LYS A 82 -5.68 -3.63 10.10
C LYS A 82 -5.10 -2.30 10.59
N GLY A 83 -5.90 -1.24 10.47
CA GLY A 83 -5.53 0.09 10.94
C GLY A 83 -5.15 0.06 12.42
N LYS A 84 -3.96 0.57 12.76
CA LYS A 84 -3.59 0.75 14.16
C LYS A 84 -4.16 2.07 14.65
N ARG A 85 -4.78 2.06 15.82
CA ARG A 85 -5.19 3.27 16.52
C ARG A 85 -3.96 4.14 16.78
N GLN A 86 -4.04 5.42 16.44
CA GLN A 86 -2.99 6.37 16.81
C GLN A 86 -3.02 6.56 18.34
N GLY A 87 -1.84 6.45 18.98
CA GLY A 87 -1.69 6.65 20.42
C GLY A 87 -0.89 5.55 21.11
N ALA A 88 -0.79 5.66 22.44
CA ALA A 88 -0.20 4.62 23.28
C ALA A 88 -1.10 3.39 23.34
N ASN A 89 -0.48 2.21 23.43
CA ASN A 89 -1.23 0.96 23.59
C ASN A 89 -1.97 0.97 24.93
N ASN A 90 -3.23 0.56 24.93
CA ASN A 90 -3.99 0.38 26.17
C ASN A 90 -3.53 -0.88 26.93
N ILE A 91 -4.03 -1.09 28.16
CA ILE A 91 -3.64 -2.24 29.00
C ILE A 91 -4.00 -3.57 28.33
N GLN A 92 -5.16 -3.64 27.68
CA GLN A 92 -5.65 -4.82 26.98
C GLN A 92 -4.73 -5.19 25.80
N GLU A 93 -4.36 -4.22 24.97
CA GLU A 93 -3.43 -4.41 23.85
C GLU A 93 -2.03 -4.84 24.32
N ASN A 94 -1.58 -4.34 25.49
CA ASN A 94 -0.33 -4.83 26.09
C ASN A 94 -0.45 -6.30 26.50
N PHE A 95 -1.58 -6.72 27.08
CA PHE A 95 -1.81 -8.11 27.48
C PHE A 95 -1.91 -9.04 26.27
N GLU A 96 -2.65 -8.62 25.23
CA GLU A 96 -2.74 -9.32 23.96
C GLU A 96 -1.38 -9.47 23.30
N ALA A 97 -0.55 -8.42 23.29
CA ALA A 97 0.81 -8.50 22.78
C ALA A 97 1.68 -9.50 23.57
N ILE A 98 1.59 -9.50 24.91
CA ILE A 98 2.32 -10.48 25.75
C ILE A 98 1.91 -11.91 25.40
N ASN A 99 0.61 -12.18 25.27
CA ASN A 99 0.10 -13.50 24.94
C ASN A 99 0.50 -13.92 23.53
N PHE A 100 0.45 -12.99 22.57
CA PHE A 100 0.93 -13.22 21.21
C PHE A 100 2.39 -13.70 21.21
N TYR A 101 3.32 -12.98 21.84
CA TYR A 101 4.74 -13.38 21.85
C TYR A 101 4.98 -14.68 22.61
N LYS A 102 4.24 -14.95 23.70
CA LYS A 102 4.32 -16.23 24.41
C LYS A 102 3.87 -17.41 23.54
N ASN A 103 2.75 -17.25 22.84
CA ASN A 103 2.23 -18.27 21.94
C ASN A 103 3.16 -18.49 20.75
N LEU A 104 3.72 -17.41 20.22
CA LEU A 104 4.70 -17.44 19.13
C LEU A 104 5.95 -18.24 19.52
N LYS A 105 6.51 -17.95 20.70
CA LYS A 105 7.66 -18.67 21.24
C LYS A 105 7.35 -20.15 21.43
N ARG A 106 6.22 -20.47 22.08
CA ARG A 106 5.77 -21.84 22.29
C ARG A 106 5.60 -22.59 20.96
N ALA A 107 4.98 -21.98 19.96
CA ALA A 107 4.76 -22.62 18.67
C ALA A 107 6.08 -23.06 18.02
N ILE A 108 7.11 -22.20 18.04
CA ILE A 108 8.42 -22.54 17.47
C ILE A 108 9.13 -23.61 18.30
N GLU A 109 9.19 -23.46 19.62
CA GLU A 109 9.87 -24.43 20.50
C GLU A 109 9.23 -25.84 20.47
N HIS A 110 7.95 -25.94 20.11
CA HIS A 110 7.27 -27.23 19.95
C HIS A 110 7.47 -27.85 18.56
N LEU A 111 7.58 -27.05 17.50
CA LEU A 111 7.88 -27.57 16.15
C LEU A 111 9.22 -28.31 16.10
N ASP A 112 10.21 -27.83 16.87
CA ASP A 112 11.52 -28.48 16.96
C ASP A 112 11.49 -29.81 17.74
N LYS A 113 10.48 -30.05 18.58
CA LYS A 113 10.35 -31.29 19.36
C LYS A 113 9.67 -32.40 18.58
N ASP A 114 8.67 -32.07 17.75
CA ASP A 114 7.92 -33.06 16.98
C ASP A 114 8.67 -33.54 15.72
N GLN A 115 9.72 -32.83 15.28
CA GLN A 115 10.60 -33.31 14.20
C GLN A 115 11.67 -34.33 14.65
N VAL A 116 11.72 -34.71 15.93
CA VAL A 116 12.67 -35.71 16.49
C VAL A 116 11.95 -37.01 16.90
N LEU A 117 10.78 -37.29 16.32
CA LEU A 117 10.17 -38.63 16.40
C LEU A 117 10.48 -39.39 15.11
N GLU A 118 11.38 -40.37 15.26
CA GLU A 118 11.81 -41.34 14.25
C GLU A 118 10.66 -41.77 13.32
N VAL A 119 10.91 -41.67 12.01
CA VAL A 119 10.05 -42.23 10.98
C VAL A 119 10.30 -43.75 10.92
N PRO A 120 9.35 -44.63 11.34
CA PRO A 120 9.43 -46.03 10.96
C PRO A 120 9.21 -46.16 9.44
N PRO A 121 10.00 -46.98 8.72
CA PRO A 121 9.85 -47.13 7.28
C PRO A 121 8.57 -47.90 7.01
N THR A 122 7.61 -47.27 6.34
CA THR A 122 6.44 -47.99 5.80
C THR A 122 6.25 -47.65 4.32
N PRO A 123 6.22 -48.65 3.42
CA PRO A 123 5.98 -48.45 2.01
C PRO A 123 4.48 -48.49 1.74
N SER A 124 3.92 -47.51 1.02
CA SER A 124 2.70 -47.76 0.25
C SER A 124 2.41 -46.72 -0.83
N LYS A 125 2.11 -47.31 -2.00
CA LYS A 125 1.66 -46.73 -3.26
C LYS A 125 0.40 -45.89 -3.09
N LEU A 126 0.38 -44.71 -3.68
CA LEU A 126 -0.83 -44.11 -4.24
C LEU A 126 -0.56 -43.46 -5.61
N PRO A 127 -1.54 -43.47 -6.53
CA PRO A 127 -1.37 -43.05 -7.91
C PRO A 127 -1.50 -41.53 -8.07
N ALA A 128 -0.71 -41.00 -8.99
CA ALA A 128 -0.69 -39.60 -9.40
C ALA A 128 -1.90 -39.26 -10.27
N THR A 129 -2.71 -38.27 -9.88
CA THR A 129 -3.50 -37.48 -10.84
C THR A 129 -3.97 -36.17 -10.21
N HIS A 130 -3.38 -35.04 -10.60
CA HIS A 130 -4.11 -33.79 -10.85
C HIS A 130 -3.31 -32.93 -11.84
N PRO A 131 -3.91 -32.51 -12.97
CA PRO A 131 -3.25 -31.68 -13.97
C PRO A 131 -3.32 -30.20 -13.58
N ASP A 132 -2.17 -29.54 -13.74
CA ASP A 132 -1.96 -28.12 -14.07
C ASP A 132 -2.83 -27.07 -13.37
N ALA A 133 -2.33 -26.59 -12.22
CA ALA A 133 -2.69 -25.27 -11.73
C ALA A 133 -2.21 -24.21 -12.75
N PRO A 134 -3.09 -23.34 -13.29
CA PRO A 134 -2.69 -22.34 -14.27
C PRO A 134 -1.72 -21.34 -13.64
N THR A 135 -0.50 -21.30 -14.19
CA THR A 135 0.54 -20.34 -13.84
C THR A 135 -0.04 -18.92 -13.85
N PRO A 136 0.16 -18.10 -12.80
CA PRO A 136 -0.39 -16.75 -12.76
C PRO A 136 0.15 -15.93 -13.94
N LEU A 137 -0.76 -15.50 -14.81
CA LEU A 137 -0.43 -14.65 -15.95
C LEU A 137 0.15 -13.32 -15.45
N VAL A 138 1.45 -13.15 -15.62
CA VAL A 138 2.13 -11.88 -15.34
C VAL A 138 1.50 -10.79 -16.20
N ASP A 139 0.86 -9.81 -15.57
CA ASP A 139 0.26 -8.66 -16.25
C ASP A 139 1.37 -7.79 -16.89
N LYS A 140 1.57 -7.97 -18.19
CA LYS A 140 2.57 -7.26 -19.01
C LYS A 140 2.15 -5.83 -19.40
N ARG A 141 1.08 -5.27 -18.82
CA ARG A 141 0.65 -3.91 -19.15
C ARG A 141 1.67 -2.86 -18.70
N PRO A 142 1.90 -1.80 -19.52
CA PRO A 142 2.78 -0.70 -19.15
C PRO A 142 2.27 0.04 -17.92
N LYS A 143 3.21 0.63 -17.16
CA LYS A 143 2.89 1.51 -16.03
C LYS A 143 2.19 2.78 -16.52
N LEU A 144 1.23 3.27 -15.72
CA LEU A 144 0.54 4.52 -15.99
C LEU A 144 1.52 5.70 -16.04
N PRO A 145 1.54 6.50 -17.13
CA PRO A 145 2.36 7.71 -17.18
C PRO A 145 1.76 8.76 -16.27
N VAL A 146 2.50 9.16 -15.24
CA VAL A 146 2.11 10.20 -14.26
C VAL A 146 3.10 11.36 -14.27
N THR A 147 2.66 12.53 -13.82
CA THR A 147 3.57 13.65 -13.51
C THR A 147 4.56 13.24 -12.42
N LYS A 148 5.77 13.82 -12.40
CA LYS A 148 6.75 13.55 -11.33
C LYS A 148 6.49 14.40 -10.08
N THR A 149 5.82 15.53 -10.25
CA THR A 149 5.47 16.47 -9.19
C THR A 149 4.18 16.04 -8.50
N LYS A 150 4.13 16.21 -7.18
CA LYS A 150 2.90 16.02 -6.40
C LYS A 150 1.96 17.22 -6.63
N PRO A 151 0.64 17.00 -6.75
CA PRO A 151 -0.01 15.69 -6.76
C PRO A 151 0.23 14.92 -8.07
N TYR A 152 0.39 13.60 -7.97
CA TYR A 152 0.62 12.74 -9.13
C TYR A 152 -0.61 12.73 -10.04
N ARG A 153 -0.51 13.26 -11.26
CA ARG A 153 -1.62 13.32 -12.22
C ARG A 153 -1.33 12.46 -13.45
N PRO A 154 -2.29 11.65 -13.94
CA PRO A 154 -2.15 10.93 -15.19
C PRO A 154 -1.89 11.88 -16.35
N LYS A 155 -0.91 11.55 -17.19
CA LYS A 155 -0.64 12.30 -18.41
C LYS A 155 -1.51 11.79 -19.55
N TYR A 156 -2.74 12.29 -19.63
CA TYR A 156 -3.74 11.81 -20.59
C TYR A 156 -3.28 11.85 -22.06
N GLY A 157 -2.48 12.84 -22.46
CA GLY A 157 -1.90 12.89 -23.82
C GLY A 157 -0.99 11.70 -24.12
N GLU A 158 -0.12 11.32 -23.17
CA GLU A 158 0.76 10.15 -23.29
C GLU A 158 -0.05 8.85 -23.25
N MET A 159 -1.09 8.77 -22.40
CA MET A 159 -1.97 7.61 -22.34
C MET A 159 -2.69 7.35 -23.68
N ARG A 160 -3.24 8.40 -24.28
CA ARG A 160 -3.92 8.31 -25.58
C ARG A 160 -2.96 7.89 -26.69
N LYS A 161 -1.75 8.46 -26.70
CA LYS A 161 -0.71 8.09 -27.66
C LYS A 161 -0.31 6.61 -27.53
N GLY A 162 -0.14 6.10 -26.31
CA GLY A 162 0.17 4.69 -26.07
C GLY A 162 -0.98 3.73 -26.35
N ALA A 163 -2.22 4.23 -26.39
CA ALA A 163 -3.40 3.51 -26.85
C ALA A 163 -3.68 3.66 -28.37
N GLY A 164 -2.80 4.36 -29.12
CA GLY A 164 -2.95 4.54 -30.56
C GLY A 164 -4.00 5.56 -31.01
N LEU A 165 -4.55 6.37 -30.09
CA LEU A 165 -5.52 7.41 -30.41
C LEU A 165 -4.82 8.69 -30.90
N LYS A 166 -5.33 9.29 -31.99
CA LYS A 166 -4.84 10.54 -32.57
C LYS A 166 -5.81 11.70 -32.30
N GLY A 167 -5.26 12.89 -32.01
CA GLY A 167 -6.04 14.12 -31.87
C GLY A 167 -7.14 14.03 -30.81
N GLN A 168 -8.39 14.30 -31.20
CA GLN A 168 -9.56 14.24 -30.32
C GLN A 168 -10.34 12.91 -30.40
N ALA A 169 -9.81 11.88 -31.08
CA ALA A 169 -10.47 10.58 -31.19
C ALA A 169 -10.69 9.89 -29.83
N LYS A 170 -11.87 9.30 -29.64
CA LYS A 170 -12.25 8.52 -28.45
C LYS A 170 -12.06 7.03 -28.73
N CYS A 171 -11.79 6.23 -27.70
CA CYS A 171 -11.89 4.77 -27.81
C CYS A 171 -13.36 4.36 -27.94
N ASP A 172 -13.62 3.16 -28.46
CA ASP A 172 -14.98 2.74 -28.80
C ASP A 172 -15.89 2.70 -27.57
N GLY A 173 -15.42 2.16 -26.44
CA GLY A 173 -16.21 2.17 -25.20
C GLY A 173 -16.56 3.58 -24.69
N CYS A 174 -15.70 4.58 -24.92
CA CYS A 174 -16.05 5.98 -24.61
C CYS A 174 -17.01 6.60 -25.64
N LYS A 175 -16.97 6.17 -26.90
CA LYS A 175 -17.93 6.61 -27.94
C LYS A 175 -19.31 6.04 -27.67
N ASP A 176 -19.40 4.75 -27.37
CA ASP A 176 -20.64 4.02 -27.11
C ASP A 176 -21.39 4.62 -25.91
N LEU A 177 -20.63 4.97 -24.87
CA LEU A 177 -21.15 5.63 -23.67
C LEU A 177 -21.30 7.15 -23.82
N LYS A 178 -21.13 7.71 -25.02
CA LYS A 178 -21.27 9.14 -25.34
C LYS A 178 -20.51 10.08 -24.39
N ARG A 179 -19.33 9.67 -23.92
CA ARG A 179 -18.52 10.48 -22.98
C ARG A 179 -17.98 11.71 -23.66
N THR A 180 -17.86 12.82 -22.93
CA THR A 180 -17.28 14.07 -23.44
C THR A 180 -15.78 13.94 -23.72
N GLU A 181 -15.07 13.20 -22.87
CA GLU A 181 -13.61 13.03 -22.91
C GLU A 181 -13.18 11.56 -22.96
N CYS A 182 -11.94 11.32 -23.42
CA CYS A 182 -11.33 10.01 -23.47
C CYS A 182 -9.82 10.13 -23.28
N PRO A 183 -9.23 9.52 -22.23
CA PRO A 183 -9.91 8.78 -21.16
C PRO A 183 -10.75 9.70 -20.24
N PRO A 184 -11.78 9.17 -19.56
CA PRO A 184 -12.51 9.87 -18.50
C PRO A 184 -11.60 10.20 -17.31
N ILE A 185 -11.91 11.29 -16.60
CA ILE A 185 -11.23 11.67 -15.33
C ILE A 185 -11.20 10.50 -14.34
N PHE A 186 -12.32 9.81 -14.16
CA PHE A 186 -12.41 8.63 -13.32
C PHE A 186 -12.13 7.38 -14.12
N ARG A 187 -11.30 6.49 -13.56
CA ARG A 187 -10.97 5.22 -14.17
C ARG A 187 -12.24 4.41 -14.39
N ASP A 188 -12.37 3.89 -15.60
CA ASP A 188 -13.53 3.11 -16.00
C ASP A 188 -13.09 1.92 -16.86
N ASN A 189 -13.64 0.75 -16.56
CA ASN A 189 -13.34 -0.49 -17.26
C ASN A 189 -13.90 -0.51 -18.70
N SER A 190 -14.81 0.39 -19.06
CA SER A 190 -15.25 0.59 -20.45
C SER A 190 -14.25 1.37 -21.30
N CYS A 191 -13.31 2.11 -20.69
CA CYS A 191 -12.34 2.89 -21.45
C CYS A 191 -11.11 2.06 -21.81
N GLN A 192 -10.95 1.75 -23.09
CA GLN A 192 -9.80 0.98 -23.59
C GLN A 192 -8.46 1.66 -23.30
N VAL A 193 -8.43 3.01 -23.23
CA VAL A 193 -7.22 3.75 -22.85
C VAL A 193 -6.82 3.44 -21.40
N TRP A 194 -7.78 3.37 -20.46
CA TRP A 194 -7.51 2.98 -19.08
C TRP A 194 -7.11 1.52 -18.96
N LEU A 195 -7.74 0.62 -19.72
CA LEU A 195 -7.43 -0.82 -19.68
C LEU A 195 -6.00 -1.15 -20.14
N ARG A 196 -5.39 -0.28 -20.96
CA ARG A 196 -4.03 -0.46 -21.46
C ARG A 196 -2.96 -0.38 -20.37
N TYR A 197 -3.21 0.38 -19.30
CA TYR A 197 -2.22 0.69 -18.27
C TYR A 197 -2.49 -0.07 -16.97
N ARG A 198 -1.40 -0.46 -16.30
CA ARG A 198 -1.44 -0.99 -14.94
C ARG A 198 -1.44 0.18 -13.96
N VAL A 199 -2.45 0.22 -13.09
CA VAL A 199 -2.54 1.19 -12.00
C VAL A 199 -2.15 0.45 -10.74
N HIS A 200 -0.94 0.70 -10.25
CA HIS A 200 -0.47 0.12 -8.99
C HIS A 200 -0.29 1.21 -7.97
N GLY A 201 -1.02 1.12 -6.85
CA GLY A 201 -0.75 1.89 -5.65
C GLY A 201 -1.00 3.40 -5.75
N ILE A 202 -1.77 3.87 -6.74
CA ILE A 202 -2.11 5.30 -6.90
C ILE A 202 -3.62 5.54 -6.73
N GLU A 203 -4.46 4.49 -6.70
CA GLU A 203 -5.92 4.67 -6.64
C GLU A 203 -6.36 5.40 -5.37
N GLU A 204 -5.75 5.13 -4.21
CA GLU A 204 -6.13 5.73 -2.93
C GLU A 204 -5.83 7.25 -2.87
N GLU A 205 -4.67 7.70 -3.38
CA GLU A 205 -4.33 9.15 -3.43
C GLU A 205 -5.09 9.90 -4.54
N LEU A 206 -5.37 9.24 -5.68
CA LEU A 206 -6.00 9.93 -6.83
C LEU A 206 -7.51 10.16 -6.61
N THR A 207 -8.21 9.24 -5.94
CA THR A 207 -9.65 9.39 -5.70
C THR A 207 -9.97 10.48 -4.67
N GLU A 208 -9.16 10.65 -3.63
CA GLU A 208 -9.45 11.65 -2.58
C GLU A 208 -9.23 13.09 -3.05
N GLU A 209 -8.28 13.35 -3.94
CA GLU A 209 -7.95 14.71 -4.36
C GLU A 209 -8.78 15.18 -5.56
N ILE A 210 -9.17 14.29 -6.47
CA ILE A 210 -10.07 14.61 -7.59
C ILE A 210 -11.51 14.85 -7.10
N ALA A 211 -11.93 14.18 -6.02
CA ALA A 211 -13.24 14.39 -5.41
C ALA A 211 -13.39 15.75 -4.70
N ARG A 212 -12.30 16.52 -4.53
CA ARG A 212 -12.41 17.90 -4.04
C ARG A 212 -12.86 18.79 -5.20
N PRO A 213 -14.12 19.29 -5.22
CA PRO A 213 -14.52 20.25 -6.23
C PRO A 213 -13.56 21.44 -6.19
N ARG A 214 -13.02 21.83 -7.36
CA ARG A 214 -12.28 23.09 -7.49
C ARG A 214 -13.18 24.19 -6.93
N ARG A 215 -12.78 24.80 -5.81
CA ARG A 215 -13.40 26.06 -5.38
C ARG A 215 -13.22 27.04 -6.53
N LYS A 216 -14.35 27.44 -7.11
CA LYS A 216 -14.44 28.44 -8.16
C LYS A 216 -14.44 29.78 -7.43
N GLY A 217 -13.26 30.40 -7.36
CA GLY A 217 -12.97 31.60 -6.56
C GLY A 217 -11.66 31.32 -5.84
N ASP A 218 -10.54 31.96 -6.17
CA ASP A 218 -10.40 33.39 -6.35
C ASP A 218 -10.07 33.79 -7.79
N LYS A 219 -10.93 34.65 -8.34
CA LYS A 219 -10.55 35.56 -9.42
C LYS A 219 -9.87 36.70 -8.67
N ASP A 220 -8.54 36.76 -8.72
CA ASP A 220 -7.81 37.89 -8.18
C ASP A 220 -8.37 39.17 -8.82
N ASP A 221 -9.10 39.93 -8.03
CA ASP A 221 -9.49 41.30 -8.33
C ASP A 221 -8.19 42.08 -8.48
N LYS A 222 -7.81 42.23 -9.74
CA LYS A 222 -6.73 43.09 -10.20
C LYS A 222 -7.13 44.52 -9.89
N ALA A 223 -6.82 44.97 -8.66
CA ALA A 223 -6.93 46.35 -8.26
C ALA A 223 -6.07 47.20 -9.21
N ALA A 224 -6.73 48.08 -9.95
CA ALA A 224 -6.09 49.11 -10.74
C ALA A 224 -5.35 50.08 -9.81
N PRO A 225 -4.10 50.49 -10.09
CA PRO A 225 -3.52 51.65 -9.45
C PRO A 225 -4.28 52.89 -9.95
N GLY A 226 -4.97 53.55 -9.02
CA GLY A 226 -5.65 54.81 -9.26
C GLY A 226 -4.64 55.91 -9.57
N GLU A 227 -4.96 56.66 -10.63
CA GLU A 227 -4.35 57.93 -10.99
C GLU A 227 -4.60 58.95 -9.86
N GLY A 228 -3.52 59.54 -9.36
CA GLY A 228 -3.55 60.65 -8.41
C GLY A 228 -2.93 61.88 -9.06
N ASP A 229 -3.70 62.55 -9.92
CA ASP A 229 -3.52 63.95 -10.27
C ASP A 229 -4.20 64.82 -9.20
N ALA A 230 -3.46 65.74 -8.57
CA ALA A 230 -3.94 67.09 -8.24
C ALA A 230 -2.86 67.92 -7.52
N ALA A 231 -2.73 69.15 -8.01
CA ALA A 231 -1.83 70.22 -7.61
C ALA A 231 -2.29 71.00 -6.37
N GLY A 232 -1.41 71.88 -5.88
CA GLY A 232 -1.70 72.99 -4.96
C GLY A 232 -0.47 73.32 -4.12
N GLU A 233 0.42 74.23 -4.52
CA GLU A 233 0.39 75.70 -4.33
C GLU A 233 0.32 76.19 -2.87
N GLY A 234 1.21 77.13 -2.53
CA GLY A 234 1.14 77.99 -1.34
C GLY A 234 2.37 77.88 -0.44
N SER A 235 3.44 78.68 -0.58
CA SER A 235 3.59 80.12 -0.29
C SER A 235 3.85 80.46 1.18
N GLY A 236 4.97 81.18 1.41
CA GLY A 236 5.27 82.01 2.60
C GLY A 236 5.96 81.26 3.74
N GLY A 237 7.01 81.75 4.40
CA GLY A 237 7.65 83.07 4.44
C GLY A 237 8.38 83.20 5.78
N ASP A 238 9.39 84.09 5.82
CA ASP A 238 10.03 84.70 7.01
C ASP A 238 10.72 83.74 8.03
N LYS A 239 12.04 83.84 8.28
CA LYS A 239 12.82 84.99 8.74
C LYS A 239 14.32 84.67 8.70
#